data_AF-A0A956WDX2-F1
#
_entry.id   AF-A0A956WDX2-F1
#
_cell.length_a   1.000
_cell.length_b   1.000
_cell.length_c   1.000
_cell.angle_alpha   90.00
_cell.angle_beta   90.00
_cell.angle_gamma   90.00
#
_symmetry.space_group_name_H-M   'P 1'
#
loop_
_entity.id
_entity.type
_entity.pdbx_description
1 polymer ?
#
loop_
_entity_poly.entity_id
_entity_poly.type
_entity_poly.pdbx_seq_one_letter_code
_entity_poly.pdbx_strand_id
1 'polypeptide(L)' 'APGDRVVFQPAAGTVALDGEREIEIKTSHEVAVELSLDGPYTIDIDHAIASAAAQERFLTETAGASGPSLPASPFPRS' A
#
# COMPACT_ATOMS: atom_id res chain seq x y z
N ALA A 1 17.67 9.86 9.61
CA ALA A 1 18.01 9.59 8.20
C ALA A 1 18.07 8.08 8.00
N PRO A 2 17.96 7.57 6.75
CA PRO A 2 18.24 6.16 6.48
C PRO A 2 19.65 5.78 6.98
N GLY A 3 19.76 4.66 7.69
CA GLY A 3 20.97 4.24 8.39
C GLY A 3 21.18 4.84 9.79
N ASP A 4 20.33 5.78 10.24
CA ASP A 4 20.37 6.22 11.64
C ASP A 4 19.73 5.17 12.54
N ARG A 5 20.42 4.84 13.64
CA ARG A 5 19.93 3.92 14.67
C ARG A 5 19.44 4.71 15.88
N VAL A 6 18.16 4.56 16.21
CA VAL A 6 17.56 5.13 17.42
C VAL A 6 17.48 4.06 18.49
N VAL A 7 18.14 4.28 19.62
CA VAL A 7 18.14 3.36 20.77
C VAL A 7 17.28 3.96 21.88
N PHE A 8 16.46 3.13 22.51
CA PHE A 8 15.69 3.52 23.69
C PHE A 8 15.82 2.45 24.76
N GLN A 9 15.76 2.87 26.02
CA GLN A 9 15.70 1.98 27.19
C GLN A 9 14.24 1.93 27.65
N PRO A 10 13.43 1.00 27.14
CA PRO A 10 12.04 0.89 27.55
C PRO A 10 11.96 0.30 28.97
N ALA A 11 11.07 0.87 29.79
CA ALA A 11 10.45 0.08 30.85
C ALA A 11 9.68 -1.09 30.20
N ALA A 12 9.40 -2.16 30.94
CA ALA A 12 8.63 -3.29 30.38
C ALA A 12 7.33 -2.80 29.72
N GLY A 13 6.99 -3.34 28.55
CA GLY A 13 5.90 -2.84 27.73
C GLY A 13 5.78 -3.55 26.38
N THR A 14 5.19 -2.89 25.39
CA THR A 14 4.92 -3.46 24.06
C THR A 14 5.32 -2.50 22.95
N VAL A 15 5.96 -3.01 21.91
CA VAL A 15 6.18 -2.30 20.63
C VAL A 15 5.13 -2.78 19.64
N ALA A 16 4.33 -1.85 19.13
CA ALA A 16 3.41 -2.14 18.02
C ALA A 16 4.08 -1.80 16.68
N LEU A 17 4.05 -2.75 15.75
CA LEU A 17 4.52 -2.65 14.38
C LEU A 17 3.30 -2.62 13.45
N ASP A 18 3.16 -1.54 12.69
CA ASP A 18 2.07 -1.29 11.73
C ASP A 18 0.65 -1.34 12.33
N GLY A 19 0.53 -1.41 13.66
CA GLY A 19 -0.76 -1.59 14.37
C GLY A 19 -1.31 -3.03 14.32
N GLU A 20 -0.60 -3.95 13.65
CA GLU A 20 -1.05 -5.32 13.44
C GLU A 20 -0.22 -6.34 14.22
N ARG A 21 1.05 -6.00 14.49
CA ARG A 21 2.02 -6.88 15.15
C ARG A 21 2.48 -6.25 16.45
N GLU A 22 2.54 -7.02 17.51
CA GLU A 22 2.98 -6.57 18.83
C GLU A 22 4.18 -7.39 19.31
N ILE A 23 5.20 -6.73 19.87
CA ILE A 23 6.37 -7.35 20.47
C ILE A 23 6.44 -6.95 21.94
N GLU A 24 6.39 -7.94 22.84
CA GLU A 24 6.58 -7.71 24.27
C GLU A 24 8.05 -7.40 24.58
N ILE A 25 8.27 -6.34 25.36
CA ILE A 25 9.58 -5.89 25.81
C ILE A 25 9.70 -6.05 27.31
N LYS A 26 10.78 -6.71 27.73
CA LYS A 26 11.17 -6.87 29.14
C LYS A 26 12.30 -5.91 29.46
N THR A 27 12.49 -5.61 30.74
CA THR A 27 13.57 -4.72 31.21
C THR A 27 14.98 -5.21 30.89
N SER A 28 15.15 -6.50 30.58
CA SER A 28 16.42 -7.09 30.13
C SER A 28 16.69 -6.95 28.63
N HIS A 29 15.74 -6.45 27.84
CA HIS A 29 15.89 -6.32 26.40
C HIS A 29 16.46 -4.95 26.02
N GLU A 30 17.36 -4.95 25.03
CA GLU A 30 17.74 -3.74 24.31
C GLU A 30 16.82 -3.59 23.10
N VAL A 31 16.32 -2.37 22.85
CA VAL A 31 15.49 -2.09 21.67
C VAL A 31 16.13 -0.98 20.84
N ALA A 32 16.23 -1.24 19.54
CA ALA A 32 16.69 -0.27 18.57
C ALA A 32 15.81 -0.31 17.31
N VAL A 33 15.69 0.85 16.67
CA VAL A 33 14.96 1.00 15.41
C VAL A 33 15.90 1.59 14.37
N GLU A 34 15.86 1.02 13.18
CA GLU A 34 16.61 1.45 12.00
C GLU A 34 15.68 1.44 10.79
N LEU A 35 15.82 2.46 9.93
CA LEU A 35 15.11 2.52 8.66
C LEU A 35 15.85 1.67 7.62
N SER A 36 15.23 0.53 7.24
CA SER A 36 15.72 -0.26 6.11
C SER A 36 15.46 0.45 4.78
N LEU A 37 16.46 0.45 3.90
CA LEU A 37 16.32 0.88 2.51
C LEU A 37 15.80 -0.24 1.60
N ASP A 38 15.82 -1.49 2.07
CA ASP A 38 15.28 -2.65 1.38
C ASP A 38 13.77 -2.76 1.64
N GLY A 39 13.06 -1.66 1.40
CA GLY A 39 11.60 -1.59 1.48
C GLY A 39 10.94 -2.43 0.38
N PRO A 40 9.63 -2.71 0.50
CA PRO A 40 8.90 -3.42 -0.55
C PRO A 40 9.02 -2.65 -1.87
N TYR A 41 9.15 -3.40 -2.98
CA TYR A 41 9.16 -2.79 -4.30
C TYR A 41 7.87 -2.00 -4.54
N THR A 42 8.03 -0.73 -4.93
CA THR A 42 6.93 0.13 -5.32
C THR A 42 6.83 0.20 -6.84
N ILE A 43 5.63 0.43 -7.35
CA ILE A 43 5.38 0.61 -8.78
C ILE A 43 5.35 2.12 -9.07
N ASP A 44 6.18 2.56 -10.01
CA ASP A 44 6.01 3.85 -10.65
C ASP A 44 4.83 3.76 -11.62
N ILE A 45 3.68 4.27 -11.19
CA ILE A 45 2.42 4.16 -11.91
C ILE A 45 2.49 4.94 -13.23
N ASP A 46 3.06 6.15 -13.23
CA ASP A 46 3.12 7.00 -14.41
C ASP A 46 4.00 6.37 -15.48
N HIS A 47 5.18 5.88 -15.07
CA HIS A 47 6.07 5.17 -15.98
C HIS A 47 5.46 3.86 -16.48
N ALA A 48 4.78 3.10 -15.62
CA ALA A 48 4.11 1.87 -16.00
C ALA A 48 3.02 2.12 -17.06
N ILE A 49 2.19 3.15 -16.88
CA ILE A 49 1.12 3.52 -17.82
C ILE A 49 1.72 4.00 -19.15
N ALA A 50 2.72 4.88 -19.11
CA ALA A 50 3.37 5.37 -20.32
C ALA A 50 4.01 4.24 -21.14
N SER A 51 4.67 3.30 -20.46
CA SER A 51 5.24 2.09 -21.07
C SER A 51 4.18 1.21 -21.72
N ALA A 52 3.02 1.02 -21.07
CA ALA A 52 1.91 0.25 -21.64
C ALA A 52 1.32 0.92 -22.88
N ALA A 53 1.10 2.24 -22.84
CA ALA A 53 0.58 2.99 -23.98
C ALA A 53 1.53 2.99 -25.18
N ALA A 54 2.84 3.14 -24.94
CA ALA A 54 3.87 3.05 -25.98
C ALA A 54 3.95 1.66 -26.64
N GLN A 55 3.48 0.62 -25.94
CA GLN A 55 3.38 -0.74 -26.43
C GLN A 55 1.98 -1.10 -26.94
N GLU A 56 1.08 -0.11 -27.07
CA GLU A 56 -0.30 -0.26 -27.52
C GLU A 56 -1.13 -1.26 -26.66
N ARG A 57 -0.75 -1.43 -25.38
CA ARG A 57 -1.40 -2.35 -24.43
C ARG A 57 -2.63 -1.71 -23.79
N PHE A 58 -3.63 -1.40 -24.61
CA PHE A 58 -4.92 -0.88 -24.15
C PHE A 58 -5.87 -2.03 -23.83
N LEU A 59 -6.67 -1.86 -22.78
CA LEU A 59 -7.82 -2.75 -22.54
C LEU A 59 -8.80 -2.52 -23.69
N THR A 60 -9.01 -3.53 -24.53
CA THR A 60 -10.15 -3.54 -25.43
C THR A 60 -11.32 -4.07 -24.63
N GLU A 61 -12.38 -3.28 -24.49
CA GLU A 61 -13.64 -3.81 -23.97
C GLU A 61 -14.10 -4.89 -24.95
N THR A 62 -14.00 -6.16 -24.56
CA THR A 62 -14.62 -7.23 -25.32
C THR A 62 -16.12 -6.94 -25.27
N ALA A 63 -16.68 -6.46 -26.39
CA ALA A 63 -18.12 -6.29 -26.56
C ALA A 63 -18.78 -7.66 -26.37
N GLY A 64 -19.14 -7.96 -25.12
CA GLY A 64 -19.42 -9.32 -24.68
C GLY A 64 -19.67 -9.43 -23.19
N ALA A 65 -20.17 -8.38 -22.55
CA ALA A 65 -20.87 -8.51 -21.28
C ALA A 65 -22.24 -7.85 -21.44
N SER A 66 -23.25 -8.64 -21.76
CA SER A 66 -24.64 -8.28 -21.46
C SER A 66 -24.76 -8.12 -19.94
N GLY A 67 -24.45 -6.94 -19.43
CA GLY A 67 -24.82 -6.51 -18.09
C GLY A 67 -26.34 -6.32 -18.01
N PRO A 68 -26.95 -6.47 -16.82
CA PRO A 68 -28.38 -6.27 -16.66
C PRO A 68 -28.76 -4.84 -17.05
N SER A 69 -29.86 -4.69 -17.79
CA SER A 69 -30.41 -3.39 -18.15
C SER A 69 -30.64 -2.57 -16.88
N LEU A 70 -30.00 -1.40 -16.79
CA LEU A 70 -30.36 -0.43 -15.76
C LEU A 70 -31.82 -0.02 -16.00
N PRO A 71 -32.68 0.02 -14.97
CA PRO A 71 -34.03 0.54 -15.12
C PRO A 71 -33.97 2.00 -15.57
N ALA A 72 -34.89 2.38 -16.46
CA ALA A 72 -35.03 3.75 -16.94
C ALA A 72 -35.09 4.72 -15.75
N SER A 73 -34.30 5.80 -15.83
CA SER A 73 -34.25 6.83 -14.79
C SER A 73 -35.65 7.44 -14.60
N PRO A 74 -36.19 7.52 -13.37
CA PRO A 74 -37.51 8.10 -13.12
C PRO A 74 -37.50 9.64 -13.12
N PHE A 75 -36.35 10.29 -13.34
CA PHE A 75 -36.24 11.74 -13.28
C PHE A 75 -36.18 12.36 -14.68
N PRO A 76 -37.13 13.26 -15.04
CA PRO A 76 -37.03 14.02 -16.27
C PRO A 76 -35.82 14.97 -16.18
N ARG A 77 -34.97 14.96 -17.21
CA ARG A 77 -33.91 15.96 -17.35
C ARG A 77 -34.57 17.30 -17.72
N SER A 78 -34.39 18.29 -16.85
CA SER A 78 -34.71 19.70 -17.07
C SER A 78 -33.78 20.33 -18.10
#